data_AF-A0A8S1R8I5-F1
#
_entry.id   AF-A0A8S1R8I5-F1
#
_cell.length_a   1.000
_cell.length_b   1.000
_cell.length_c   1.000
_cell.angle_alpha   90.00
_cell.angle_beta   90.00
_cell.angle_gamma   90.00
#
_symmetry.space_group_name_H-M   'P 1'
#
loop_
_entity.id
_entity.type
_entity.pdbx_description
1 polymer ?
#
loop_
_entity_poly.entity_id
_entity_poly.type
_entity_poly.pdbx_seq_one_letter_code
_entity_poly.pdbx_strand_id
1 'polypeptide(L)'
;MYSFLTNQLIFDFQLSQQNNYWNTYQNQQQFYYPNVYGYPYNNQPQIYPQYQEQVPVQPEQVLYKEDLITTQGTRRCIFETKEIMPIISSDTLEKYIIMIVNEDDAVNHLITSLKNQNQIPLSNILETLSLKQKQQHKSREELIKFCLRKALKFIFRKVQEENDKSKTNLKSAQKIFIQALEQETNKHIILPFRKNSKNKTMNSDFLKEIFSSQIFVHYYEQFLNCLDEQIQKDSKKKIASLCIKIQNKISDDKIFSFDVKRLPWSLSNIEKVKITAKEILLYSKNQIN
;
A
#
# COMPACT_ATOMS: atom_id res chain seq x y z
N MET A 1 -29.07 -48.21 16.81
CA MET A 1 -27.69 -47.71 16.75
C MET A 1 -27.35 -47.40 15.30
N TYR A 2 -26.71 -46.24 15.08
CA TYR A 2 -26.17 -45.66 13.84
C TYR A 2 -27.12 -44.95 12.86
N SER A 3 -27.04 -43.62 12.97
CA SER A 3 -27.32 -42.58 11.98
C SER A 3 -26.38 -42.64 10.78
N PHE A 4 -26.81 -42.20 9.59
CA PHE A 4 -25.98 -41.38 8.70
C PHE A 4 -26.86 -40.51 7.77
N LEU A 5 -26.41 -39.26 7.61
CA LEU A 5 -27.00 -38.14 6.91
C LEU A 5 -26.83 -38.23 5.39
N THR A 6 -27.80 -37.70 4.62
CA THR A 6 -27.63 -37.33 3.20
C THR A 6 -27.92 -35.83 3.02
N ASN A 7 -26.87 -35.01 3.10
CA ASN A 7 -26.89 -33.59 2.71
C ASN A 7 -25.88 -33.39 1.57
N GLN A 8 -26.26 -33.74 0.34
CA GLN A 8 -25.36 -33.73 -0.81
C GLN A 8 -25.87 -32.94 -2.03
N LEU A 9 -26.75 -31.94 -1.85
CA LEU A 9 -27.36 -31.24 -3.00
C LEU A 9 -27.34 -29.71 -2.97
N ILE A 10 -26.49 -29.06 -2.17
CA ILE A 10 -26.46 -27.58 -2.11
C ILE A 10 -25.17 -26.96 -2.70
N PHE A 11 -24.10 -27.73 -2.93
CA PHE A 11 -22.82 -27.17 -3.39
C PHE A 11 -22.61 -27.06 -4.91
N ASP A 12 -23.38 -27.77 -5.73
CA ASP A 12 -23.14 -27.78 -7.19
C ASP A 12 -23.72 -26.55 -7.92
N PHE A 13 -24.59 -25.76 -7.28
CA PHE A 13 -25.20 -24.60 -7.93
C PHE A 13 -24.33 -23.33 -7.91
N GLN A 14 -23.29 -23.26 -7.07
CA GLN A 14 -22.40 -22.08 -6.99
C GLN A 14 -21.20 -22.15 -7.96
N LEU A 15 -20.80 -23.34 -8.42
CA LEU A 15 -19.69 -23.51 -9.36
C LEU A 15 -20.05 -23.14 -10.80
N SER A 16 -21.32 -23.28 -11.21
CA SER A 16 -21.78 -22.90 -12.56
C SER A 16 -21.88 -21.38 -12.78
N GLN A 17 -21.99 -20.59 -11.71
CA GLN A 17 -22.00 -19.12 -11.79
C GLN A 17 -20.59 -18.51 -11.93
N GLN A 18 -19.53 -19.18 -11.46
CA GLN A 18 -18.15 -18.65 -11.52
C GLN A 18 -17.53 -18.72 -12.92
N ASN A 19 -17.93 -19.67 -13.76
CA ASN A 19 -17.41 -19.80 -15.13
C ASN A 19 -17.98 -18.76 -16.11
N ASN A 20 -19.09 -18.08 -15.78
CA ASN A 20 -19.69 -17.08 -16.67
C ASN A 20 -18.98 -15.71 -16.62
N TYR A 21 -18.28 -15.37 -15.53
CA TYR A 21 -17.62 -14.06 -15.39
C TYR A 21 -16.44 -13.84 -16.35
N TRP A 22 -15.77 -14.92 -16.77
CA TRP A 22 -14.66 -14.85 -17.73
C TRP A 22 -15.12 -14.51 -19.15
N ASN A 23 -16.26 -15.04 -19.59
CA ASN A 23 -16.78 -14.82 -20.95
C ASN A 23 -17.40 -13.42 -21.13
N THR A 24 -17.94 -12.82 -20.07
CA THR A 24 -18.50 -11.46 -20.13
C THR A 24 -17.40 -10.39 -20.27
N TYR A 25 -16.23 -10.59 -19.66
CA TYR A 25 -15.13 -9.61 -19.72
C TYR A 25 -14.36 -9.63 -21.04
N GLN A 26 -14.22 -10.78 -21.71
CA GLN A 26 -13.59 -10.83 -23.04
C GLN A 26 -14.46 -10.20 -24.14
N ASN A 27 -15.79 -10.31 -24.05
CA ASN A 27 -16.68 -9.68 -25.04
C ASN A 27 -16.74 -8.16 -24.92
N GLN A 28 -16.48 -7.57 -23.75
CA GLN A 28 -16.50 -6.11 -23.60
C GLN A 28 -15.24 -5.40 -24.14
N GLN A 29 -14.09 -6.08 -24.25
CA GLN A 29 -12.88 -5.46 -24.80
C GLN A 29 -12.88 -5.33 -26.33
N GLN A 30 -13.85 -5.94 -27.04
CA GLN A 30 -13.92 -5.86 -28.50
C GLN A 30 -14.67 -4.62 -29.02
N PHE A 31 -15.34 -3.84 -28.17
CA PHE A 31 -16.22 -2.74 -28.61
C PHE A 31 -15.66 -1.32 -28.43
N TYR A 32 -14.45 -1.15 -27.91
CA TYR A 32 -13.90 0.18 -27.60
C TYR A 32 -12.47 0.38 -28.09
N TYR A 33 -12.25 0.39 -29.41
CA TYR A 33 -11.20 1.22 -30.02
C TYR A 33 -11.40 1.31 -31.54
N PRO A 34 -11.78 2.49 -32.07
CA PRO A 34 -11.34 2.88 -33.40
C PRO A 34 -10.44 4.13 -33.33
N ASN A 35 -9.39 4.09 -34.16
CA ASN A 35 -8.51 5.17 -34.62
C ASN A 35 -7.48 5.72 -33.60
N VAL A 36 -6.20 5.33 -33.66
CA VAL A 36 -5.16 5.66 -34.67
C VAL A 36 -4.90 7.17 -34.75
N TYR A 37 -3.89 7.64 -34.01
CA TYR A 37 -3.07 8.78 -34.40
C TYR A 37 -1.60 8.46 -34.09
N GLY A 38 -0.81 8.36 -35.16
CA GLY A 38 0.64 8.26 -35.09
C GLY A 38 1.27 9.65 -34.93
N TYR A 39 2.27 9.74 -34.06
CA TYR A 39 3.19 10.88 -33.99
C TYR A 39 4.61 10.39 -34.33
N PRO A 40 5.31 11.07 -35.26
CA PRO A 40 6.68 10.73 -35.58
C PRO A 40 7.66 11.22 -34.48
N TYR A 41 8.60 10.34 -34.15
CA TYR A 41 9.77 10.63 -33.33
C TYR A 41 10.65 11.68 -34.01
N ASN A 42 10.97 12.76 -33.30
CA ASN A 42 12.06 13.66 -33.66
C ASN A 42 13.10 13.67 -32.52
N ASN A 43 14.30 13.17 -32.83
CA ASN A 43 15.45 13.16 -31.95
C ASN A 43 16.12 14.55 -31.97
N GLN A 44 16.18 15.23 -30.83
CA GLN A 44 17.18 16.27 -30.59
C GLN A 44 17.83 16.08 -29.21
N PRO A 45 19.15 16.19 -29.09
CA PRO A 45 19.85 16.15 -27.81
C PRO A 45 19.67 17.48 -27.05
N GLN A 46 19.21 17.41 -25.80
CA GLN A 46 19.20 18.56 -24.89
C GLN A 46 20.61 18.77 -24.30
N ILE A 47 21.18 19.93 -24.63
CA ILE A 47 22.35 20.52 -23.98
C ILE A 47 21.85 21.24 -22.71
N TYR A 48 22.36 20.87 -21.54
CA TYR A 48 22.12 21.58 -20.29
C TYR A 48 23.10 22.75 -20.15
N PRO A 49 22.66 23.98 -19.85
CA PRO A 49 23.54 25.04 -19.40
C PRO A 49 23.89 24.86 -17.91
N GLN A 50 25.18 24.91 -17.63
CA GLN A 50 25.79 24.88 -16.31
C GLN A 50 25.83 26.32 -15.78
N TYR A 51 25.07 26.64 -14.72
CA TYR A 51 25.18 27.93 -14.03
C TYR A 51 26.24 27.83 -12.92
N GLN A 52 27.28 28.66 -13.03
CA GLN A 52 28.24 28.96 -11.97
C GLN A 52 27.66 30.07 -11.07
N GLU A 53 27.51 29.79 -9.77
CA GLU A 53 27.30 30.82 -8.76
C GLU A 53 28.62 31.54 -8.48
N GLN A 54 28.67 32.84 -8.74
CA GLN A 54 29.68 33.74 -8.18
C GLN A 54 29.03 34.55 -7.06
N VAL A 55 29.58 34.39 -5.86
CA VAL A 55 29.32 35.23 -4.68
C VAL A 55 30.17 36.50 -4.81
N PRO A 56 29.60 37.69 -4.60
CA PRO A 56 30.38 38.83 -4.14
C PRO A 56 30.17 39.04 -2.64
N VAL A 57 31.31 39.27 -2.02
CA VAL A 57 31.58 39.51 -0.61
C VAL A 57 31.71 41.04 -0.40
N GLN A 58 31.50 41.48 0.85
CA GLN A 58 31.99 42.74 1.48
C GLN A 58 31.07 43.99 1.47
N PRO A 59 31.23 44.91 2.45
CA PRO A 59 30.24 45.14 3.52
C PRO A 59 29.88 46.64 3.65
N GLU A 60 29.01 47.03 4.58
CA GLU A 60 29.28 48.20 5.43
C GLU A 60 28.28 48.39 6.58
N GLN A 61 28.72 49.23 7.50
CA GLN A 61 28.37 49.40 8.90
C GLN A 61 27.24 50.43 9.14
N VAL A 62 26.56 50.24 10.29
CA VAL A 62 26.15 51.29 11.27
C VAL A 62 25.01 52.26 10.88
N LEU A 63 23.95 52.34 11.71
CA LEU A 63 23.68 53.48 12.62
C LEU A 63 22.31 53.32 13.32
N TYR A 64 22.32 53.49 14.65
CA TYR A 64 21.15 53.51 15.54
C TYR A 64 20.25 54.74 15.31
N LYS A 65 18.93 54.56 15.49
CA LYS A 65 18.06 55.54 16.17
C LYS A 65 16.94 54.82 16.93
N GLU A 66 16.98 54.96 18.25
CA GLU A 66 15.80 54.89 19.11
C GLU A 66 15.00 56.19 18.96
N ASP A 67 13.68 56.11 19.09
CA ASP A 67 12.86 57.20 19.62
C ASP A 67 11.73 56.59 20.48
N LEU A 68 11.65 57.07 21.73
CA LEU A 68 10.45 57.04 22.57
C LEU A 68 9.37 57.92 21.89
N ILE A 69 8.06 57.71 22.05
CA ILE A 69 7.22 58.23 23.14
C ILE A 69 5.75 57.82 22.86
N THR A 70 5.08 57.31 23.90
CA THR A 70 3.64 57.23 24.24
C THR A 70 2.54 57.39 23.17
N THR A 71 1.51 56.52 23.24
CA THR A 71 0.11 56.98 23.47
C THR A 71 -0.81 55.81 23.83
N GLN A 72 -1.76 56.12 24.71
CA GLN A 72 -2.78 55.26 25.26
C GLN A 72 -3.59 54.54 24.17
N GLY A 73 -3.64 53.21 24.27
CA GLY A 73 -4.54 52.39 23.49
C GLY A 73 -4.99 51.22 24.37
N THR A 74 -6.23 51.29 24.84
CA THR A 74 -6.97 50.19 25.46
C THR A 74 -7.08 49.04 24.46
N ARG A 75 -6.02 48.25 24.32
CA ARG A 75 -6.08 46.96 23.64
C ARG A 75 -6.72 46.00 24.62
N ARG A 76 -7.99 45.70 24.38
CA ARG A 76 -8.66 44.50 24.86
C ARG A 76 -7.65 43.35 24.76
N CYS A 77 -7.19 42.83 25.90
CA CYS A 77 -6.64 41.50 25.95
C CYS A 77 -7.79 40.58 25.52
N ILE A 78 -7.84 40.27 24.23
CA ILE A 78 -8.48 39.06 23.77
C ILE A 78 -7.66 37.98 24.47
N PHE A 79 -8.23 37.41 25.54
CA PHE A 79 -7.79 36.13 26.03
C PHE A 79 -7.92 35.19 24.84
N GLU A 80 -6.82 34.96 24.12
CA GLU A 80 -6.64 33.74 23.35
C GLU A 80 -6.78 32.62 24.37
N THR A 81 -8.00 32.09 24.47
CA THR A 81 -8.23 30.77 25.03
C THR A 81 -7.32 29.86 24.24
N LYS A 82 -6.14 29.53 24.79
CA LYS A 82 -5.35 28.41 24.34
C LYS A 82 -6.33 27.25 24.24
N GLU A 83 -6.72 26.89 23.03
CA GLU A 83 -7.52 25.71 22.79
C GLU A 83 -6.81 24.59 23.55
N ILE A 84 -7.53 23.99 24.48
CA ILE A 84 -7.05 22.86 25.25
C ILE A 84 -6.84 21.77 24.21
N MET A 85 -5.61 21.65 23.71
CA MET A 85 -5.22 20.64 22.73
C MET A 85 -5.60 19.29 23.33
N PRO A 86 -6.55 18.56 22.74
CA PRO A 86 -7.00 17.31 23.31
C PRO A 86 -5.83 16.33 23.25
N ILE A 87 -5.30 15.97 24.42
CA ILE A 87 -4.32 14.91 24.58
C ILE A 87 -5.08 13.58 24.37
N ILE A 88 -5.34 13.25 23.11
CA ILE A 88 -5.93 11.96 22.75
C ILE A 88 -4.84 10.91 22.95
N SER A 89 -5.15 9.91 23.77
CA SER A 89 -4.24 8.78 23.97
C SER A 89 -3.95 8.09 22.64
N SER A 90 -2.73 7.55 22.49
CA SER A 90 -2.35 6.79 21.29
C SER A 90 -3.31 5.62 21.03
N ASP A 91 -3.78 4.97 22.09
CA ASP A 91 -4.67 3.80 22.01
C ASP A 91 -6.05 4.17 21.47
N THR A 92 -6.58 5.32 21.89
CA THR A 92 -7.85 5.85 21.36
C THR A 92 -7.72 6.17 19.88
N LEU A 93 -6.62 6.81 19.47
CA LEU A 93 -6.38 7.14 18.07
C LEU A 93 -6.20 5.90 17.20
N GLU A 94 -5.50 4.88 17.70
CA GLU A 94 -5.35 3.59 17.03
C GLU A 94 -6.72 2.95 16.79
N LYS A 95 -7.62 2.95 17.79
CA LYS A 95 -8.99 2.44 17.63
C LYS A 95 -9.75 3.18 16.52
N TYR A 96 -9.64 4.51 16.45
CA TYR A 96 -10.30 5.30 15.41
C TYR A 96 -9.79 4.96 14.01
N ILE A 97 -8.48 4.79 13.86
CA ILE A 97 -7.89 4.38 12.58
C ILE A 97 -8.33 2.96 12.21
N ILE A 98 -8.39 2.04 13.18
CA ILE A 98 -8.87 0.66 12.95
C ILE A 98 -10.32 0.68 12.46
N MET A 99 -11.21 1.49 13.05
CA MET A 99 -12.59 1.63 12.58
C MET A 99 -12.64 2.08 11.11
N ILE A 100 -11.82 3.06 10.73
CA ILE A 100 -11.71 3.51 9.33
C ILE A 100 -11.21 2.38 8.41
N VAL A 101 -10.17 1.65 8.83
CA VAL A 101 -9.59 0.55 8.05
C VAL A 101 -10.57 -0.61 7.87
N ASN A 102 -11.39 -0.87 8.89
CA ASN A 102 -12.43 -1.90 8.89
C ASN A 102 -13.71 -1.47 8.16
N GLU A 103 -13.75 -0.24 7.62
CA GLU A 103 -14.91 0.29 6.89
C GLU A 103 -16.17 0.33 7.77
N ASP A 104 -16.02 0.61 9.06
CA ASP A 104 -17.11 0.64 10.04
C ASP A 104 -18.00 1.89 9.85
N ASP A 105 -19.32 1.68 9.78
CA ASP A 105 -20.32 2.74 9.62
C ASP A 105 -20.34 3.72 10.81
N ALA A 106 -19.93 3.28 12.00
CA ALA A 106 -19.86 4.10 13.20
C ALA A 106 -18.81 5.23 13.11
N VAL A 107 -17.90 5.17 12.14
CA VAL A 107 -16.89 6.23 11.89
C VAL A 107 -17.54 7.59 11.67
N ASN A 108 -18.67 7.67 10.97
CA ASN A 108 -19.33 8.95 10.71
C ASN A 108 -19.89 9.55 12.01
N HIS A 109 -20.49 8.72 12.87
CA HIS A 109 -20.97 9.15 14.18
C HIS A 109 -19.82 9.62 15.08
N LEU A 110 -18.68 8.93 15.06
CA LEU A 110 -17.47 9.34 15.76
C LEU A 110 -16.98 10.72 15.28
N ILE A 111 -16.89 10.94 13.97
CA ILE A 111 -16.45 12.22 13.40
C ILE A 111 -17.39 13.36 13.82
N THR A 112 -18.71 13.14 13.77
CA THR A 112 -19.71 14.13 14.23
C THR A 112 -19.59 14.40 15.73
N SER A 113 -19.38 13.36 16.55
CA SER A 113 -19.15 13.52 17.99
C SER A 113 -17.91 14.34 18.29
N LEU A 114 -16.81 14.14 17.55
CA LEU A 114 -15.58 14.92 17.70
C LEU A 114 -15.78 16.39 17.30
N LYS A 115 -16.56 16.66 16.24
CA LYS A 115 -16.95 18.02 15.86
C LYS A 115 -17.74 18.72 16.97
N ASN A 116 -18.70 18.01 17.59
CA ASN A 116 -19.50 18.51 18.71
C ASN A 116 -18.67 18.76 19.98
N GLN A 117 -17.54 18.07 20.13
CA GLN A 117 -16.59 18.25 21.24
C GLN A 117 -15.51 19.30 20.94
N ASN A 118 -15.65 20.10 19.86
CA ASN A 118 -14.67 21.08 19.38
C ASN A 118 -13.29 20.48 19.03
N GLN A 119 -13.19 19.17 18.75
CA GLN A 119 -11.95 18.53 18.30
C GLN A 119 -11.81 18.60 16.76
N ILE A 120 -11.96 19.81 16.21
CA ILE A 120 -12.02 20.06 14.77
C ILE A 120 -10.78 19.55 14.01
N PRO A 121 -9.54 19.76 14.51
CA PRO A 121 -8.35 19.26 13.80
C PRO A 121 -8.35 17.74 13.63
N LEU A 122 -8.71 17.00 14.69
CA LEU A 122 -8.78 15.54 14.64
C LEU A 122 -9.91 15.08 13.71
N SER A 123 -11.11 15.68 13.82
CA SER A 123 -12.25 15.28 12.98
C SER A 123 -11.94 15.43 11.49
N ASN A 124 -11.27 16.52 11.10
CA ASN A 124 -10.92 16.79 9.71
C ASN A 124 -9.89 15.79 9.17
N ILE A 125 -8.93 15.40 10.01
CA ILE A 125 -7.93 14.37 9.67
C ILE A 125 -8.62 13.02 9.48
N LEU A 126 -9.50 12.61 10.40
CA LEU A 126 -10.22 11.33 10.32
C LEU A 126 -11.18 11.29 9.12
N GLU A 127 -11.85 12.41 8.81
CA GLU A 127 -12.69 12.57 7.62
C GLU A 127 -11.87 12.41 6.33
N THR A 128 -10.70 13.06 6.26
CA THR A 128 -9.77 12.91 5.12
C THR A 128 -9.29 11.46 4.97
N LEU A 129 -8.97 10.79 6.07
CA LEU A 129 -8.55 9.38 6.07
C LEU A 129 -9.68 8.46 5.61
N SER A 130 -10.89 8.66 6.11
CA SER A 130 -12.09 7.89 5.73
C SER A 130 -12.39 8.02 4.24
N LEU A 131 -12.35 9.24 3.69
CA LEU A 131 -12.53 9.48 2.27
C LEU A 131 -11.45 8.81 1.42
N LYS A 132 -10.17 8.98 1.79
CA LYS A 132 -9.06 8.32 1.08
C LYS A 132 -9.16 6.80 1.14
N GLN A 133 -9.63 6.23 2.26
CA GLN A 133 -9.81 4.80 2.41
C GLN A 133 -10.91 4.27 1.49
N LYS A 134 -12.05 4.95 1.41
CA LYS A 134 -13.16 4.60 0.50
C LYS A 134 -12.75 4.65 -0.98
N GLN A 135 -11.91 5.61 -1.34
CA GLN A 135 -11.38 5.76 -2.70
C GLN A 135 -10.27 4.75 -3.03
N GLN A 136 -9.79 3.98 -2.05
CA GLN A 136 -8.70 3.04 -2.25
C GLN A 136 -9.19 1.75 -2.93
N HIS A 137 -9.44 1.83 -4.23
CA HIS A 137 -9.64 0.65 -5.06
C HIS A 137 -8.30 0.12 -5.56
N LYS A 138 -8.11 -1.20 -5.46
CA LYS A 138 -6.93 -1.88 -5.98
C LYS A 138 -7.27 -2.69 -7.21
N SER A 139 -6.50 -2.48 -8.28
CA SER A 139 -6.63 -3.28 -9.49
C SER A 139 -6.14 -4.70 -9.23
N ARG A 140 -6.65 -5.68 -10.01
CA ARG A 140 -6.19 -7.07 -9.96
C ARG A 140 -4.67 -7.16 -10.09
N GLU A 141 -4.06 -6.35 -10.95
CA GLU A 141 -2.61 -6.31 -11.13
C GLU A 141 -1.87 -5.86 -9.86
N GLU A 142 -2.39 -4.84 -9.16
CA GLU A 142 -1.84 -4.40 -7.87
C GLU A 142 -1.96 -5.49 -6.79
N LEU A 143 -3.07 -6.23 -6.76
CA LEU A 143 -3.27 -7.36 -5.84
C LEU A 143 -2.23 -8.47 -6.09
N ILE A 144 -2.05 -8.87 -7.35
CA ILE A 144 -1.05 -9.89 -7.71
C ILE A 144 0.37 -9.39 -7.41
N LYS A 145 0.68 -8.14 -7.75
CA LYS A 145 1.98 -7.49 -7.41
C LYS A 145 2.23 -7.54 -5.90
N PHE A 146 1.22 -7.27 -5.09
CA PHE A 146 1.34 -7.34 -3.65
C PHE A 146 1.62 -8.78 -3.18
N CYS A 147 0.81 -9.75 -3.63
CA CYS A 147 0.95 -11.16 -3.29
C CYS A 147 2.36 -11.67 -3.61
N LEU A 148 2.83 -11.48 -4.85
CA LEU A 148 4.16 -11.93 -5.26
C LEU A 148 5.30 -11.24 -4.52
N ARG A 149 5.21 -9.91 -4.29
CA ARG A 149 6.24 -9.20 -3.53
C ARG A 149 6.35 -9.72 -2.09
N LYS A 150 5.22 -10.03 -1.47
CA LYS A 150 5.18 -10.57 -0.10
C LYS A 150 5.65 -12.02 -0.07
N ALA A 151 5.19 -12.85 -0.99
CA ALA A 151 5.62 -14.23 -1.15
C ALA A 151 7.14 -14.32 -1.38
N LEU A 152 7.69 -13.63 -2.38
CA LEU A 152 9.13 -13.63 -2.64
C LEU A 152 9.94 -13.16 -1.42
N LYS A 153 9.47 -12.12 -0.73
CA LYS A 153 10.14 -11.66 0.51
C LYS A 153 10.09 -12.71 1.62
N PHE A 154 8.99 -13.47 1.73
CA PHE A 154 8.86 -14.58 2.66
C PHE A 154 9.83 -15.72 2.28
N ILE A 155 9.82 -16.13 1.01
CA ILE A 155 10.69 -17.18 0.46
C ILE A 155 12.16 -16.84 0.72
N PHE A 156 12.60 -15.62 0.40
CA PHE A 156 13.99 -15.23 0.62
C PHE A 156 14.39 -15.28 2.10
N ARG A 157 13.45 -15.05 3.03
CA ARG A 157 13.70 -15.20 4.46
C ARG A 157 13.77 -16.67 4.87
N LYS A 158 12.92 -17.53 4.30
CA LYS A 158 12.97 -18.98 4.53
C LYS A 158 14.27 -19.60 4.04
N VAL A 159 14.67 -19.28 2.82
CA VAL A 159 15.96 -19.70 2.26
C VAL A 159 17.13 -19.17 3.12
N GLN A 160 17.03 -17.94 3.63
CA GLN A 160 18.03 -17.39 4.56
C GLN A 160 18.08 -18.14 5.90
N GLU A 161 16.93 -18.52 6.45
CA GLU A 161 16.82 -19.28 7.70
C GLU A 161 17.39 -20.70 7.57
N GLU A 162 17.20 -21.34 6.40
CA GLU A 162 17.69 -22.68 6.10
C GLU A 162 19.19 -22.71 5.80
N ASN A 163 19.74 -21.67 5.15
CA ASN A 163 21.15 -21.55 4.77
C ASN A 163 22.00 -20.78 5.80
N ASP A 164 21.66 -20.93 7.08
CA ASP A 164 22.40 -20.40 8.23
C ASP A 164 22.18 -18.89 8.51
N LYS A 165 21.46 -18.60 9.61
CA LYS A 165 20.92 -17.28 9.99
C LYS A 165 21.96 -16.17 10.16
N SER A 166 23.23 -16.50 10.39
CA SER A 166 24.28 -15.56 10.78
C SER A 166 25.17 -15.07 9.64
N LYS A 167 25.28 -15.81 8.53
CA LYS A 167 26.22 -15.51 7.43
C LYS A 167 25.55 -15.17 6.10
N THR A 168 24.34 -15.68 5.87
CA THR A 168 23.65 -15.45 4.60
C THR A 168 22.84 -14.17 4.67
N ASN A 169 23.19 -13.16 3.87
CA ASN A 169 22.38 -11.95 3.74
C ASN A 169 21.17 -12.19 2.82
N LEU A 170 20.13 -11.34 2.90
CA LEU A 170 18.91 -11.50 2.10
C LEU A 170 19.18 -11.49 0.58
N LYS A 171 20.21 -10.79 0.11
CA LYS A 171 20.59 -10.76 -1.32
C LYS A 171 21.20 -12.10 -1.76
N SER A 172 21.98 -12.75 -0.91
CA SER A 172 22.57 -14.07 -1.14
C SER A 172 21.48 -15.13 -1.14
N ALA A 173 20.56 -15.11 -0.17
CA ALA A 173 19.39 -16.00 -0.17
C ALA A 173 18.53 -15.81 -1.43
N GLN A 174 18.36 -14.58 -1.90
CA GLN A 174 17.69 -14.30 -3.16
C GLN A 174 18.42 -14.93 -4.36
N LYS A 175 19.75 -14.85 -4.42
CA LYS A 175 20.54 -15.47 -5.50
C LYS A 175 20.42 -16.99 -5.47
N ILE A 176 20.56 -17.60 -4.30
CA ILE A 176 20.43 -19.05 -4.10
C ILE A 176 19.05 -19.53 -4.57
N PHE A 177 17.99 -18.84 -4.15
CA PHE A 177 16.63 -19.19 -4.56
C PHE A 177 16.43 -19.07 -6.07
N ILE A 178 16.85 -17.95 -6.67
CA ILE A 178 16.70 -17.75 -8.12
C ILE A 178 17.50 -18.80 -8.90
N GLN A 179 18.72 -19.14 -8.47
CA GLN A 179 19.51 -20.20 -9.12
C GLN A 179 18.81 -21.57 -9.07
N ALA A 180 18.26 -21.95 -7.90
CA ALA A 180 17.51 -23.21 -7.78
C ALA A 180 16.26 -23.22 -8.68
N LEU A 181 15.55 -22.11 -8.73
CA LEU A 181 14.37 -21.90 -9.57
C LEU A 181 14.71 -21.99 -11.07
N GLU A 182 15.81 -21.37 -11.50
CA GLU A 182 16.28 -21.39 -12.90
C GLU A 182 16.77 -22.78 -13.31
N GLN A 183 17.41 -23.51 -12.40
CA GLN A 183 17.82 -24.91 -12.61
C GLN A 183 16.62 -25.84 -12.79
N GLU A 184 15.55 -25.65 -12.02
CA GLU A 184 14.34 -26.46 -12.13
C GLU A 184 13.55 -26.15 -13.42
N THR A 185 13.42 -24.88 -13.77
CA THR A 185 12.59 -24.43 -14.91
C THR A 185 13.33 -24.44 -16.25
N ASN A 186 14.65 -24.58 -16.25
CA ASN A 186 15.53 -24.40 -17.42
C ASN A 186 15.33 -23.05 -18.12
N LYS A 187 14.92 -22.01 -17.38
CA LYS A 187 14.64 -20.67 -17.88
C LYS A 187 15.34 -19.65 -17.00
N HIS A 188 15.77 -18.55 -17.60
CA HIS A 188 16.35 -17.43 -16.87
C HIS A 188 15.24 -16.50 -16.37
N ILE A 189 15.04 -16.44 -15.05
CA ILE A 189 13.84 -15.85 -14.46
C ILE A 189 14.12 -14.41 -14.03
N ILE A 190 13.52 -13.47 -14.75
CA ILE A 190 13.58 -12.05 -14.43
C ILE A 190 12.33 -11.66 -13.67
N LEU A 191 12.50 -11.35 -12.37
CA LEU A 191 11.41 -10.82 -11.56
C LEU A 191 10.85 -9.53 -12.18
N PRO A 192 9.53 -9.46 -12.43
CA PRO A 192 8.91 -8.29 -13.03
C PRO A 192 9.04 -7.08 -12.10
N PHE A 193 8.93 -5.88 -12.67
CA PHE A 193 8.99 -4.60 -11.95
C PHE A 193 10.35 -4.26 -11.32
N ARG A 194 11.44 -4.94 -11.71
CA ARG A 194 12.81 -4.46 -11.47
C ARG A 194 13.18 -3.36 -12.48
N LYS A 195 14.10 -2.47 -12.10
CA LYS A 195 14.59 -1.36 -12.95
C LYS A 195 15.04 -1.84 -14.34
N ASN A 196 15.54 -3.08 -14.42
CA ASN A 196 16.08 -3.69 -15.63
C ASN A 196 15.15 -4.75 -16.26
N SER A 197 13.92 -4.93 -15.76
CA SER A 197 12.97 -5.88 -16.36
C SER A 197 12.32 -5.27 -17.60
N LYS A 198 12.41 -5.96 -18.74
CA LYS A 198 11.64 -5.63 -19.95
C LYS A 198 10.14 -5.83 -19.72
N ASN A 199 9.76 -6.80 -18.89
CA ASN A 199 8.38 -7.01 -18.44
C ASN A 199 8.05 -6.08 -17.26
N LYS A 200 7.30 -5.01 -17.56
CA LYS A 200 6.77 -4.05 -16.58
C LYS A 200 5.30 -4.27 -16.22
N THR A 201 4.68 -5.30 -16.78
CA THR A 201 3.28 -5.67 -16.55
C THR A 201 3.24 -7.09 -15.99
N MET A 202 2.28 -7.37 -15.12
CA MET A 202 2.02 -8.74 -14.67
C MET A 202 1.44 -9.56 -15.82
N ASN A 203 2.30 -10.17 -16.64
CA ASN A 203 1.86 -11.09 -17.68
C ASN A 203 1.50 -12.45 -17.04
N SER A 204 0.37 -13.04 -17.44
CA SER A 204 -0.01 -14.42 -17.11
C SER A 204 1.09 -15.42 -17.43
N ASP A 205 1.90 -15.15 -18.46
CA ASP A 205 3.01 -16.03 -18.85
C ASP A 205 4.08 -16.11 -17.77
N PHE A 206 4.40 -14.99 -17.12
CA PHE A 206 5.33 -14.98 -15.99
C PHE A 206 4.76 -15.76 -14.79
N LEU A 207 3.45 -15.66 -14.54
CA LEU A 207 2.81 -16.44 -13.47
C LEU A 207 2.87 -17.93 -13.78
N LYS A 208 2.52 -18.35 -15.00
CA LYS A 208 2.67 -19.75 -15.44
C LYS A 208 4.10 -20.23 -15.28
N GLU A 209 5.07 -19.42 -15.68
CA GLU A 209 6.48 -19.76 -15.58
C GLU A 209 6.94 -19.93 -14.14
N ILE A 210 6.71 -18.96 -13.26
CA ILE A 210 7.20 -19.06 -11.87
C ILE A 210 6.46 -20.16 -11.08
N PHE A 211 5.16 -20.36 -11.34
CA PHE A 211 4.37 -21.42 -10.70
C PHE A 211 4.55 -22.81 -11.35
N SER A 212 5.39 -22.94 -12.40
CA SER A 212 5.84 -24.26 -12.89
C SER A 212 6.89 -24.91 -11.98
N SER A 213 7.62 -24.09 -11.22
CA SER A 213 8.61 -24.56 -10.24
C SER A 213 7.91 -25.11 -9.01
N GLN A 214 8.16 -26.39 -8.71
CA GLN A 214 7.70 -27.04 -7.48
C GLN A 214 8.35 -26.41 -6.25
N ILE A 215 9.61 -25.97 -6.36
CA ILE A 215 10.30 -25.25 -5.28
C ILE A 215 9.53 -23.97 -4.95
N PHE A 216 9.16 -23.16 -5.95
CA PHE A 216 8.38 -21.95 -5.72
C PHE A 216 7.00 -22.26 -5.14
N VAL A 217 6.29 -23.24 -5.71
CA VAL A 217 4.95 -23.64 -5.24
C VAL A 217 4.99 -24.08 -3.78
N HIS A 218 5.96 -24.91 -3.39
CA HIS A 218 6.12 -25.38 -2.02
C HIS A 218 6.24 -24.23 -1.01
N TYR A 219 7.15 -23.28 -1.23
CA TYR A 219 7.27 -22.14 -0.33
C TYR A 219 6.08 -21.17 -0.45
N TYR A 220 5.44 -21.07 -1.61
CA TYR A 220 4.25 -20.25 -1.80
C TYR A 220 3.08 -20.77 -0.96
N GLU A 221 2.87 -22.08 -0.89
CA GLU A 221 1.87 -22.69 -0.01
C GLU A 221 2.16 -22.41 1.47
N GLN A 222 3.43 -22.50 1.89
CA GLN A 222 3.82 -22.08 3.25
C GLN A 222 3.54 -20.59 3.50
N PHE A 223 3.75 -19.73 2.49
CA PHE A 223 3.42 -18.32 2.57
C PHE A 223 1.91 -18.11 2.74
N LEU A 224 1.07 -18.87 2.04
CA LEU A 224 -0.39 -18.76 2.18
C LEU A 224 -0.84 -19.07 3.62
N ASN A 225 -0.21 -20.04 4.29
CA ASN A 225 -0.52 -20.40 5.68
C ASN A 225 -0.22 -19.27 6.68
N CYS A 226 0.63 -18.31 6.34
CA CYS A 226 0.96 -17.16 7.19
C CYS A 226 0.56 -15.81 6.56
N LEU A 227 -0.24 -15.82 5.50
CA LEU A 227 -0.63 -14.60 4.77
C LEU A 227 -1.33 -13.59 5.67
N ASP A 228 -2.26 -14.06 6.50
CA ASP A 228 -3.02 -13.22 7.44
C ASP A 228 -2.08 -12.51 8.43
N GLU A 229 -1.13 -13.23 9.02
CA GLU A 229 -0.15 -12.66 9.94
C GLU A 229 0.72 -11.59 9.26
N GLN A 230 1.13 -11.83 8.00
CA GLN A 230 1.91 -10.86 7.22
C GLN A 230 1.12 -9.59 6.93
N ILE A 231 -0.17 -9.71 6.62
CA ILE A 231 -1.07 -8.57 6.37
C ILE A 231 -1.30 -7.80 7.68
N GLN A 232 -1.57 -8.50 8.79
CA GLN A 232 -1.76 -7.89 10.10
C GLN A 232 -0.50 -7.12 10.55
N LYS A 233 0.68 -7.72 10.38
CA LYS A 233 1.96 -7.07 10.71
C LYS A 233 2.22 -5.80 9.88
N ASP A 234 1.92 -5.83 8.59
CA ASP A 234 2.03 -4.66 7.70
C ASP A 234 1.03 -3.55 8.12
N SER A 235 -0.18 -3.94 8.47
CA SER A 235 -1.25 -3.03 8.90
C SER A 235 -0.92 -2.37 10.24
N LYS A 236 -0.54 -3.15 11.27
CA LYS A 236 -0.11 -2.62 12.58
C LYS A 236 1.01 -1.59 12.44
N LYS A 237 2.03 -1.90 11.62
CA LYS A 237 3.14 -0.96 11.37
C LYS A 237 2.67 0.36 10.75
N LYS A 238 1.74 0.30 9.79
CA LYS A 238 1.19 1.49 9.13
C LYS A 238 0.29 2.30 10.06
N ILE A 239 -0.54 1.62 10.86
CA ILE A 239 -1.42 2.26 11.85
C ILE A 239 -0.57 3.00 12.89
N ALA A 240 0.44 2.35 13.47
CA ALA A 240 1.36 3.02 14.41
C ALA A 240 2.05 4.25 13.79
N SER A 241 2.47 4.15 12.53
CA SER A 241 3.07 5.30 11.81
C SER A 241 2.06 6.43 11.58
N LEU A 242 0.79 6.10 11.34
CA LEU A 242 -0.30 7.07 11.21
C LEU A 242 -0.59 7.75 12.54
N CYS A 243 -0.66 6.99 13.65
CA CYS A 243 -0.89 7.56 14.98
C CYS A 243 0.14 8.66 15.29
N ILE A 244 1.42 8.35 15.13
CA ILE A 244 2.52 9.32 15.34
C ILE A 244 2.35 10.54 14.44
N LYS A 245 2.04 10.32 13.16
CA LYS A 245 1.90 11.42 12.19
C LYS A 245 0.72 12.35 12.54
N ILE A 246 -0.40 11.79 12.98
CA ILE A 246 -1.58 12.56 13.38
C ILE A 246 -1.31 13.31 14.69
N GLN A 247 -0.69 12.66 15.67
CA GLN A 247 -0.31 13.30 16.94
C GLN A 247 0.63 14.49 16.73
N ASN A 248 1.69 14.32 15.94
CA ASN A 248 2.59 15.42 15.58
C ASN A 248 1.83 16.53 14.86
N LYS A 249 0.90 16.17 13.98
CA LYS A 249 0.13 17.14 13.20
C LYS A 249 -0.81 17.98 14.07
N ILE A 250 -1.43 17.38 15.09
CA ILE A 250 -2.28 18.07 16.04
C ILE A 250 -1.42 18.95 16.96
N SER A 251 -0.25 18.47 17.38
CA SER A 251 0.62 19.17 18.33
C SER A 251 1.36 20.38 17.72
N ASP A 252 1.74 20.32 16.45
CA ASP A 252 2.62 21.32 15.83
C ASP A 252 1.91 22.63 15.45
N ASP A 253 0.58 22.71 15.51
CA ASP A 253 -0.31 23.87 15.21
C ASP A 253 -0.07 24.60 13.86
N LYS A 254 0.92 24.15 13.09
CA LYS A 254 1.25 24.67 11.76
C LYS A 254 0.26 24.14 10.74
N ILE A 255 -0.20 25.01 9.84
CA ILE A 255 -1.09 24.70 8.70
C ILE A 255 -0.33 23.93 7.60
N PHE A 256 0.28 22.79 7.92
CA PHE A 256 0.72 21.84 6.90
C PHE A 256 -0.46 21.01 6.38
N SER A 257 -0.49 20.66 5.10
CA SER A 257 -1.48 19.70 4.61
C SER A 257 -1.18 18.30 5.18
N PHE A 258 -2.20 17.64 5.74
CA PHE A 258 -2.07 16.26 6.18
C PHE A 258 -2.10 15.34 4.96
N ASP A 259 -0.92 15.05 4.40
CA ASP A 259 -0.81 14.09 3.30
C ASP A 259 -0.30 12.73 3.76
N VAL A 260 -1.01 11.67 3.40
CA VAL A 260 -0.61 10.28 3.63
C VAL A 260 -0.54 9.59 2.29
N LYS A 261 0.66 9.15 1.91
CA LYS A 261 0.90 8.46 0.63
C LYS A 261 0.38 7.02 0.61
N ARG A 262 0.35 6.33 1.75
CA ARG A 262 -0.01 4.90 1.82
C ARG A 262 -0.78 4.59 3.09
N LEU A 263 -2.02 4.15 2.94
CA LEU A 263 -2.86 3.69 4.03
C LEU A 263 -2.68 2.18 4.27
N PRO A 264 -3.09 1.68 5.45
CA PRO A 264 -3.36 0.27 5.66
C PRO A 264 -4.36 -0.25 4.61
N TRP A 265 -4.26 -1.53 4.30
CA TRP A 265 -5.23 -2.15 3.39
C TRP A 265 -6.58 -2.20 4.10
N SER A 266 -7.66 -1.78 3.42
CA SER A 266 -9.00 -1.94 3.96
C SER A 266 -9.37 -3.41 4.08
N LEU A 267 -10.33 -3.72 4.94
CA LEU A 267 -10.83 -5.09 5.10
C LEU A 267 -11.28 -5.70 3.76
N SER A 268 -12.03 -4.95 2.96
CA SER A 268 -12.44 -5.39 1.62
C SER A 268 -11.26 -5.71 0.70
N ASN A 269 -10.20 -4.91 0.72
CA ASN A 269 -9.00 -5.17 -0.09
C ASN A 269 -8.18 -6.35 0.47
N ILE A 270 -8.16 -6.56 1.78
CA ILE A 270 -7.52 -7.72 2.42
C ILE A 270 -8.17 -9.01 1.93
N GLU A 271 -9.49 -9.10 1.93
CA GLU A 271 -10.19 -10.28 1.42
C GLU A 271 -9.92 -10.52 -0.07
N LYS A 272 -9.90 -9.46 -0.88
CA LYS A 272 -9.49 -9.55 -2.29
C LYS A 272 -8.06 -10.06 -2.47
N VAL A 273 -7.13 -9.69 -1.59
CA VAL A 273 -5.76 -10.24 -1.59
C VAL A 273 -5.77 -11.73 -1.31
N LYS A 274 -6.53 -12.19 -0.31
CA LYS A 274 -6.60 -13.62 0.04
C LYS A 274 -7.15 -14.45 -1.11
N ILE A 275 -8.23 -13.97 -1.73
CA ILE A 275 -8.82 -14.60 -2.92
C ILE A 275 -7.78 -14.63 -4.06
N THR A 276 -7.18 -13.48 -4.38
CA THR A 276 -6.18 -13.38 -5.45
C THR A 276 -4.98 -14.31 -5.19
N ALA A 277 -4.51 -14.41 -3.95
CA ALA A 277 -3.39 -15.27 -3.58
C ALA A 277 -3.69 -16.75 -3.82
N LYS A 278 -4.91 -17.19 -3.49
CA LYS A 278 -5.38 -18.56 -3.80
C LYS A 278 -5.58 -18.77 -5.29
N GLU A 279 -6.13 -17.78 -6.00
CA GLU A 279 -6.32 -17.85 -7.46
C GLU A 279 -4.98 -18.01 -8.20
N ILE A 280 -3.94 -17.27 -7.80
CA ILE A 280 -2.66 -17.36 -8.51
C ILE A 280 -1.94 -18.70 -8.26
N LEU A 281 -2.23 -19.40 -7.17
CA LEU A 281 -1.75 -20.77 -6.98
C LEU A 281 -2.30 -21.73 -8.04
N LEU A 282 -3.46 -21.46 -8.64
CA LEU A 282 -4.04 -22.33 -9.69
C LEU A 282 -3.17 -22.39 -10.95
N TYR A 283 -2.25 -21.43 -11.16
CA TYR A 283 -1.27 -21.50 -12.25
C TYR A 283 -0.29 -22.67 -12.12
N SER A 284 -0.16 -23.29 -10.94
CA SER A 284 0.61 -24.53 -10.77
C SER A 284 -0.16 -25.77 -11.22
N LYS A 285 -1.50 -25.75 -11.13
CA LYS A 285 -2.39 -26.88 -11.47
C LYS A 285 -2.75 -26.94 -12.96
N ASN A 286 -2.82 -25.77 -13.61
CA ASN A 286 -3.17 -25.65 -15.03
C ASN A 286 -2.04 -26.05 -16.00
N GLN A 287 -1.04 -26.80 -15.54
CA GLN A 287 0.07 -27.32 -16.37
C GLN A 287 -0.10 -28.79 -16.75
N ILE A 288 -1.21 -29.42 -16.35
CA ILE A 288 -1.51 -30.85 -16.62
C ILE A 288 -2.33 -31.04 -17.91
N ASN A 289 -2.59 -29.99 -18.70
CA ASN A 289 -3.25 -30.11 -20.01
C ASN A 289 -2.29 -29.85 -21.16
#